data_AF-A0A519QLQ9-F1
#
_entry.id   AF-A0A519QLQ9-F1
#
_cell.length_a   1.000
_cell.length_b   1.000
_cell.length_c   1.000
_cell.angle_alpha   90.00
_cell.angle_beta   90.00
_cell.angle_gamma   90.00
#
_symmetry.space_group_name_H-M   'P 1'
#
loop_
_entity.id
_entity.type
_entity.pdbx_description
1 polymer ?
#
loop_
_entity_poly.entity_id
_entity_poly.type
_entity_poly.pdbx_seq_one_letter_code
_entity_poly.pdbx_strand_id
1 'polypeptide(L)'
;SKDPTKIIKAPLFIWALDAIKSKNKVNEWTIFRNKTVQQNGNLVETDIHGVSINEVLLSFIKGEDDILLPGLSADVLDDLLVDQSELLAACSQVLSALNTGSELQHLEVLKNNFLTPILALPEANSIDEIANNKAYIHFGGVFGLFRTQKESIITDIGKLLERFSEFEFDQLKVESLSNTPFSAVNTDPAQQAIITTLGSENNQIIQGPPGTGKSQSLTALVTNALANGLKCLVVCEKKTALDVIKRNIERTHNQMAQLVAVIDDVNEDRESIVDSVRDRQNSLFASQQTLQVINHYKSDRERLAAVTQTINKQHLALSEPVYNDHSWNELVGRFLQLRRKFNEI
;
A
#
# COMPACT_ATOMS: atom_id res chain seq x y z
N SER A 1 -10.20 11.26 -28.35
CA SER A 1 -11.06 12.37 -27.88
C SER A 1 -12.46 12.39 -28.47
N LYS A 2 -13.48 12.48 -27.60
CA LYS A 2 -14.91 12.72 -27.97
C LYS A 2 -15.18 14.15 -28.47
N ASP A 3 -14.18 15.03 -28.43
CA ASP A 3 -14.21 16.36 -29.04
C ASP A 3 -12.91 16.61 -29.84
N PRO A 4 -12.94 16.58 -31.18
CA PRO A 4 -11.76 16.76 -32.02
C PRO A 4 -11.16 18.18 -31.95
N THR A 5 -11.82 19.12 -31.29
CA THR A 5 -11.32 20.50 -31.13
C THR A 5 -10.44 20.67 -29.89
N LYS A 6 -10.42 19.70 -28.97
CA LYS A 6 -9.71 19.82 -27.69
C LYS A 6 -8.31 19.22 -27.78
N ILE A 7 -7.30 20.08 -27.92
CA ILE A 7 -5.89 19.70 -27.92
C ILE A 7 -5.43 19.49 -26.47
N ILE A 8 -4.76 18.37 -26.22
CA ILE A 8 -4.20 18.02 -24.91
C ILE A 8 -2.74 18.40 -24.87
N LYS A 9 -2.34 19.10 -23.81
CA LYS A 9 -0.97 19.57 -23.58
C LYS A 9 -0.51 18.96 -22.27
N ALA A 10 0.43 18.02 -22.34
CA ALA A 10 0.94 17.30 -21.17
C ALA A 10 2.43 17.02 -21.33
N PRO A 11 3.21 17.01 -20.22
CA PRO A 11 4.59 16.57 -20.27
C PRO A 11 4.63 15.08 -20.61
N LEU A 12 5.53 14.70 -21.52
CA LEU A 12 5.73 13.29 -21.88
C LEU A 12 6.55 12.55 -20.81
N PHE A 13 7.58 13.20 -20.28
CA PHE A 13 8.44 12.67 -19.22
C PHE A 13 8.29 13.50 -17.94
N ILE A 14 8.41 12.83 -16.79
CA ILE A 14 8.40 13.43 -15.47
C ILE A 14 9.76 13.11 -14.82
N TRP A 15 10.40 14.14 -14.30
CA TRP A 15 11.62 14.01 -13.51
C TRP A 15 11.38 14.56 -12.11
N ALA A 16 11.29 13.68 -11.12
CA ALA A 16 11.20 14.08 -9.73
C ALA A 16 12.55 14.62 -9.27
N LEU A 17 12.56 15.83 -8.71
CA LEU A 17 13.78 16.52 -8.29
C LEU A 17 13.54 17.21 -6.95
N ASP A 18 14.55 17.17 -6.09
CA ASP A 18 14.53 17.87 -4.80
C ASP A 18 15.02 19.31 -4.97
N ALA A 19 14.34 20.27 -4.35
CA ALA A 19 14.70 21.68 -4.47
C ALA A 19 14.80 22.34 -3.09
N ILE A 20 15.95 22.97 -2.81
CA ILE A 20 16.22 23.69 -1.57
C ILE A 20 16.38 25.17 -1.86
N LYS A 21 15.63 26.00 -1.13
CA LYS A 21 15.81 27.44 -1.16
C LYS A 21 17.05 27.85 -0.36
N SER A 22 17.89 28.68 -0.95
CA SER A 22 19.08 29.25 -0.28
C SER A 22 18.66 30.05 0.96
N LYS A 23 19.36 29.82 2.08
CA LYS A 23 19.15 30.57 3.32
C LYS A 23 19.77 31.97 3.28
N ASN A 24 20.81 32.16 2.45
CA ASN A 24 21.63 33.37 2.46
C ASN A 24 21.32 34.32 1.30
N LYS A 25 20.70 33.85 0.22
CA LYS A 25 20.36 34.66 -0.95
C LYS A 25 18.89 34.52 -1.31
N VAL A 26 18.26 35.67 -1.57
CA VAL A 26 16.87 35.73 -2.04
C VAL A 26 16.81 35.20 -3.48
N ASN A 27 15.81 34.38 -3.77
CA ASN A 27 15.54 33.79 -5.10
C ASN A 27 16.61 32.84 -5.65
N GLU A 28 17.46 32.27 -4.81
CA GLU A 28 18.40 31.20 -5.21
C GLU A 28 17.85 29.86 -4.72
N TRP A 29 17.80 28.88 -5.63
CA TRP A 29 17.39 27.51 -5.36
C TRP A 29 18.49 26.56 -5.82
N THR A 30 18.76 25.53 -5.03
CA THR A 30 19.63 24.43 -5.42
C THR A 30 18.77 23.20 -5.67
N ILE A 31 18.93 22.59 -6.84
CA ILE A 31 18.16 21.43 -7.26
C ILE A 31 19.08 20.20 -7.20
N PHE A 32 18.57 19.11 -6.64
CA PHE A 32 19.29 17.86 -6.45
C PHE A 32 18.56 16.73 -7.17
N ARG A 33 19.35 15.84 -7.75
CA ARG A 33 18.88 14.60 -8.38
C ARG A 33 19.18 13.34 -7.56
N ASN A 34 20.03 13.46 -6.55
CA ASN A 34 20.59 12.36 -5.77
C ASN A 34 20.81 12.75 -4.30
N LYS A 35 20.10 13.80 -3.82
CA LYS A 35 20.19 14.24 -2.43
C LYS A 35 18.83 14.70 -1.96
N THR A 36 18.44 14.23 -0.78
CA THR A 36 17.24 14.69 -0.07
C THR A 36 17.60 15.49 1.19
N VAL A 37 16.63 16.24 1.71
CA VAL A 37 16.76 17.00 2.96
C VAL A 37 16.10 16.22 4.08
N GLN A 38 16.92 15.74 5.03
CA GLN A 38 16.38 15.14 6.24
C GLN A 38 15.68 16.18 7.11
N GLN A 39 14.81 15.73 8.02
CA GLN A 39 14.04 16.61 8.94
C GLN A 39 14.93 17.52 9.80
N ASN A 40 16.19 17.16 10.00
CA ASN A 40 17.21 17.94 10.72
C ASN A 40 17.87 19.04 9.86
N GLY A 41 17.54 19.12 8.56
CA GLY A 41 18.07 20.09 7.61
C GLY A 41 19.40 19.69 6.94
N ASN A 42 19.91 18.48 7.19
CA ASN A 42 21.12 17.97 6.54
C ASN A 42 20.79 17.35 5.17
N LEU A 43 21.73 17.51 4.23
CA LEU A 43 21.72 16.88 2.92
C LEU A 43 22.30 15.47 3.03
N VAL A 44 21.55 14.46 2.57
CA VAL A 44 22.03 13.07 2.50
C VAL A 44 21.96 12.58 1.07
N GLU A 45 22.96 11.79 0.67
CA GLU A 45 22.98 11.17 -0.65
C GLU A 45 21.95 10.05 -0.71
N THR A 46 21.11 10.10 -1.74
CA THR A 46 20.07 9.12 -2.04
C THR A 46 20.32 8.50 -3.41
N ASP A 47 19.58 7.42 -3.70
CA ASP A 47 19.50 6.89 -5.06
C ASP A 47 19.06 8.01 -6.04
N ILE A 48 19.52 7.91 -7.28
CA ILE A 48 19.23 8.90 -8.32
C ILE A 48 17.72 8.87 -8.61
N HIS A 49 17.06 10.02 -8.55
CA HIS A 49 15.67 10.14 -9.00
C HIS A 49 15.62 9.94 -10.51
N GLY A 50 15.04 8.80 -10.93
CA GLY A 50 14.91 8.43 -12.33
C GLY A 50 13.89 9.28 -13.09
N VAL A 51 14.10 9.40 -14.39
CA VAL A 51 13.11 9.98 -15.31
C VAL A 51 12.08 8.90 -15.65
N SER A 52 10.80 9.20 -15.48
CA SER A 52 9.71 8.29 -15.86
C SER A 52 8.86 8.90 -16.97
N ILE A 53 8.14 8.06 -17.70
CA ILE A 53 7.09 8.52 -18.62
C ILE A 53 5.85 8.91 -17.81
N ASN A 54 5.11 9.91 -18.29
CA ASN A 54 3.91 10.39 -17.60
C ASN A 54 2.78 9.34 -17.66
N GLU A 55 2.62 8.56 -16.60
CA GLU A 55 1.63 7.48 -16.53
C GLU A 55 0.17 7.97 -16.60
N VAL A 56 -0.09 9.19 -16.14
CA VAL A 56 -1.42 9.82 -16.25
C VAL A 56 -1.75 10.06 -17.73
N LEU A 57 -0.78 10.52 -18.52
CA LEU A 57 -0.92 10.68 -19.96
C LEU A 57 -1.11 9.33 -20.66
N LEU A 58 -0.30 8.32 -20.31
CA LEU A 58 -0.45 6.96 -20.84
C LEU A 58 -1.86 6.40 -20.61
N SER A 59 -2.35 6.53 -19.37
CA SER A 59 -3.67 6.04 -18.98
C SER A 59 -4.80 6.80 -19.69
N PHE A 60 -4.63 8.11 -19.89
CA PHE A 60 -5.58 8.93 -20.64
C PHE A 60 -5.67 8.47 -22.10
N ILE A 61 -4.53 8.32 -22.77
CA ILE A 61 -4.48 7.93 -24.20
C ILE A 61 -5.04 6.51 -24.40
N LYS A 62 -4.69 5.57 -23.51
CA LYS A 62 -5.28 4.23 -23.51
C LYS A 62 -6.80 4.28 -23.31
N GLY A 63 -7.28 5.11 -22.39
CA GLY A 63 -8.71 5.20 -22.08
C GLY A 63 -9.56 5.87 -23.16
N GLU A 64 -9.04 6.87 -23.86
CA GLU A 64 -9.81 7.62 -24.86
C GLU A 64 -9.69 7.09 -26.29
N ASP A 65 -8.50 6.64 -26.68
CA ASP A 65 -8.19 6.31 -28.08
C ASP A 65 -7.78 4.83 -28.27
N ASP A 66 -7.76 4.01 -27.20
CA ASP A 66 -7.33 2.60 -27.18
C ASP A 66 -5.91 2.38 -27.77
N ILE A 67 -5.09 3.43 -27.72
CA ILE A 67 -3.70 3.40 -28.19
C ILE A 67 -2.80 3.04 -27.01
N LEU A 68 -2.03 1.96 -27.17
CA LEU A 68 -0.97 1.60 -26.24
C LEU A 68 0.31 2.34 -26.64
N LEU A 69 0.65 3.35 -25.85
CA LEU A 69 1.95 3.99 -25.97
C LEU A 69 3.04 3.08 -25.36
N PRO A 70 4.19 2.94 -26.04
CA PRO A 70 5.33 2.23 -25.47
C PRO A 70 5.82 2.99 -24.24
N GLY A 71 5.94 2.29 -23.11
CA GLY A 71 6.64 2.82 -21.95
C GLY A 71 8.15 2.88 -22.22
N LEU A 72 8.89 3.64 -21.40
CA LEU A 72 10.33 3.40 -21.28
C LEU A 72 10.49 1.96 -20.75
N SER A 73 11.17 1.09 -21.50
CA SER A 73 11.38 -0.29 -21.07
C SER A 73 12.17 -0.32 -19.77
N ALA A 74 11.96 -1.37 -18.96
CA ALA A 74 12.72 -1.58 -17.73
C ALA A 74 14.25 -1.54 -17.96
N ASP A 75 14.70 -1.92 -19.16
CA ASP A 75 16.10 -1.93 -19.58
C ASP A 75 16.71 -0.52 -19.80
N VAL A 76 15.89 0.53 -20.03
CA VAL A 76 16.36 1.94 -20.17
C VAL A 76 16.52 2.61 -18.79
N LEU A 77 16.04 1.98 -17.72
CA LEU A 77 16.09 2.50 -16.36
C LEU A 77 17.23 1.90 -15.51
N ASP A 78 18.08 1.05 -16.10
CA ASP A 78 19.15 0.34 -15.38
C ASP A 78 20.17 1.28 -14.71
N ASP A 79 20.36 2.50 -15.23
CA ASP A 79 21.19 3.55 -14.62
C ASP A 79 20.41 4.77 -14.11
N LEU A 80 19.07 4.73 -14.20
CA LEU A 80 18.13 5.81 -13.80
C LEU A 80 18.37 7.15 -14.52
N LEU A 81 19.15 7.15 -15.61
CA LEU A 81 19.39 8.30 -16.47
C LEU A 81 18.79 8.02 -17.85
N VAL A 82 18.56 9.08 -18.62
CA VAL A 82 18.10 8.94 -20.00
C VAL A 82 19.10 9.67 -20.88
N ASP A 83 19.75 8.94 -21.76
CA ASP A 83 20.67 9.53 -22.73
C ASP A 83 19.93 10.15 -23.93
N GLN A 84 20.66 10.88 -24.77
CA GLN A 84 20.06 11.52 -25.94
C GLN A 84 19.44 10.51 -26.91
N SER A 85 20.07 9.36 -27.11
CA SER A 85 19.63 8.34 -28.06
C SER A 85 18.36 7.66 -27.56
N GLU A 86 18.31 7.32 -26.28
CA GLU A 86 17.17 6.74 -25.58
C GLU A 86 15.97 7.69 -25.58
N LEU A 87 16.19 8.97 -25.27
CA LEU A 87 15.13 9.98 -25.29
C LEU A 87 14.52 10.11 -26.69
N LEU A 88 15.38 10.16 -27.73
CA LEU A 88 14.92 10.27 -29.11
C LEU A 88 14.19 9.01 -29.59
N ALA A 89 14.66 7.83 -29.20
CA ALA A 89 13.99 6.57 -29.49
C ALA A 89 12.59 6.53 -28.85
N ALA A 90 12.49 6.85 -27.55
CA ALA A 90 11.21 6.89 -26.84
C ALA A 90 10.23 7.89 -27.47
N CYS A 91 10.68 9.12 -27.77
CA CYS A 91 9.87 10.11 -28.47
C CYS A 91 9.40 9.62 -29.86
N SER A 92 10.28 8.94 -30.61
CA SER A 92 9.96 8.42 -31.94
C SER A 92 8.91 7.32 -31.89
N GLN A 93 9.03 6.41 -30.92
CA GLN A 93 8.05 5.35 -30.70
C GLN A 93 6.68 5.91 -30.30
N VAL A 94 6.63 6.92 -29.43
CA VAL A 94 5.39 7.61 -29.06
C VAL A 94 4.74 8.29 -30.27
N LEU A 95 5.52 9.00 -31.10
CA LEU A 95 4.99 9.61 -32.32
C LEU A 95 4.51 8.58 -33.33
N SER A 96 5.20 7.45 -33.46
CA SER A 96 4.81 6.36 -34.37
C SER A 96 3.51 5.68 -33.94
N ALA A 97 3.21 5.68 -32.64
CA ALA A 97 1.94 5.18 -32.11
C ALA A 97 0.76 6.16 -32.31
N LEU A 98 1.02 7.47 -32.40
CA LEU A 98 -0.01 8.51 -32.49
C LEU A 98 -0.22 9.08 -33.90
N ASN A 99 0.79 9.02 -34.76
CA ASN A 99 0.76 9.57 -36.11
C ASN A 99 0.98 8.48 -37.16
N THR A 100 0.62 8.79 -38.40
CA THR A 100 1.00 8.00 -39.57
C THR A 100 2.41 8.37 -40.02
N GLY A 101 3.29 7.37 -40.21
CA GLY A 101 4.67 7.57 -40.63
C GLY A 101 5.55 6.37 -40.27
N SER A 102 6.78 6.33 -40.77
CA SER A 102 7.77 5.37 -40.29
C SER A 102 8.56 5.95 -39.11
N GLU A 103 8.94 5.10 -38.16
CA GLU A 103 9.73 5.49 -36.99
C GLU A 103 11.03 6.21 -37.38
N LEU A 104 11.68 5.79 -38.47
CA LEU A 104 12.88 6.45 -39.02
C LEU A 104 12.62 7.91 -39.41
N GLN A 105 11.47 8.22 -40.02
CA GLN A 105 11.13 9.59 -40.41
C GLN A 105 10.91 10.47 -39.18
N HIS A 106 10.22 9.96 -38.16
CA HIS A 106 10.01 10.67 -36.91
C HIS A 106 11.35 10.93 -36.20
N LEU A 107 12.24 9.93 -36.18
CA LEU A 107 13.55 10.04 -35.53
C LEU A 107 14.47 11.08 -36.19
N GLU A 108 14.46 11.20 -37.52
CA GLU A 108 15.22 12.24 -38.24
C GLU A 108 14.72 13.65 -37.89
N VAL A 109 13.39 13.86 -37.87
CA VAL A 109 12.79 15.14 -37.49
C VAL A 109 13.13 15.48 -36.04
N LEU A 110 13.02 14.51 -35.13
CA LEU A 110 13.34 14.70 -33.72
C LEU A 110 14.83 15.04 -33.51
N LYS A 111 15.75 14.39 -34.24
CA LYS A 111 17.18 14.71 -34.19
C LYS A 111 17.46 16.16 -34.58
N ASN A 112 16.84 16.63 -35.66
CA ASN A 112 16.99 18.01 -36.11
C ASN A 112 16.43 19.00 -35.08
N ASN A 113 15.27 18.70 -34.50
CA ASN A 113 14.67 19.53 -33.47
C ASN A 113 15.50 19.56 -32.18
N PHE A 114 16.13 18.44 -31.80
CA PHE A 114 16.95 18.36 -30.59
C PHE A 114 18.23 19.21 -30.67
N LEU A 115 18.73 19.45 -31.89
CA LEU A 115 19.87 20.35 -32.11
C LEU A 115 19.50 21.84 -31.95
N THR A 116 18.21 22.18 -31.90
CA THR A 116 17.78 23.56 -31.68
C THR A 116 17.97 23.94 -30.20
N PRO A 117 18.46 25.15 -29.90
CA PRO A 117 18.59 25.62 -28.52
C PRO A 117 17.23 25.62 -27.82
N ILE A 118 17.19 25.26 -26.54
CA ILE A 118 15.97 25.32 -25.72
C ILE A 118 15.57 26.79 -25.58
N LEU A 119 14.45 27.15 -26.19
CA LEU A 119 13.84 28.47 -26.10
C LEU A 119 12.75 28.49 -25.01
N ALA A 120 12.31 29.69 -24.64
CA ALA A 120 11.15 29.83 -23.77
C ALA A 120 9.93 29.12 -24.39
N LEU A 121 9.15 28.44 -23.55
CA LEU A 121 7.94 27.75 -23.99
C LEU A 121 7.00 28.75 -24.71
N PRO A 122 6.56 28.45 -25.94
CA PRO A 122 5.63 29.30 -26.68
C PRO A 122 4.30 29.45 -25.96
N GLU A 123 3.54 30.50 -26.32
CA GLU A 123 2.16 30.66 -25.86
C GLU A 123 1.27 29.51 -26.34
N ALA A 124 0.18 29.26 -25.61
CA ALA A 124 -0.71 28.13 -25.85
C ALA A 124 -1.22 28.08 -27.30
N ASN A 125 -1.56 29.21 -27.90
CA ASN A 125 -2.08 29.30 -29.27
C ASN A 125 -1.04 28.91 -30.32
N SER A 126 0.22 29.32 -30.12
CA SER A 126 1.33 28.97 -31.02
C SER A 126 1.61 27.48 -31.03
N ILE A 127 1.48 26.80 -29.89
CA ILE A 127 1.61 25.34 -29.80
C ILE A 127 0.51 24.63 -30.60
N ASP A 128 -0.72 25.16 -30.57
CA ASP A 128 -1.85 24.59 -31.31
C ASP A 128 -1.67 24.72 -32.83
N GLU A 129 -1.17 25.87 -33.28
CA GLU A 129 -0.82 26.10 -34.69
C GLU A 129 0.31 25.17 -35.17
N ILE A 130 1.34 24.95 -34.35
CA ILE A 130 2.47 24.07 -34.68
C ILE A 130 2.00 22.61 -34.77
N ALA A 131 1.16 22.17 -33.83
CA ALA A 131 0.65 20.81 -33.80
C ALA A 131 -0.21 20.48 -35.04
N ASN A 132 -0.99 21.45 -35.54
CA ASN A 132 -1.77 21.33 -36.77
C ASN A 132 -2.58 20.02 -36.87
N ASN A 133 -3.35 19.71 -35.82
CA ASN A 133 -4.16 18.49 -35.67
C ASN A 133 -3.37 17.15 -35.76
N LYS A 134 -2.07 17.17 -35.52
CA LYS A 134 -1.23 15.97 -35.38
C LYS A 134 -0.57 15.93 -34.01
N ALA A 135 -0.19 14.73 -33.56
CA ALA A 135 0.62 14.62 -32.36
C ALA A 135 1.99 15.26 -32.62
N TYR A 136 2.40 16.15 -31.72
CA TYR A 136 3.64 16.90 -31.85
C TYR A 136 4.37 16.92 -30.50
N ILE A 137 5.68 16.69 -30.53
CA ILE A 137 6.55 16.80 -29.36
C ILE A 137 7.34 18.09 -29.46
N HIS A 138 7.13 18.98 -28.49
CA HIS A 138 7.95 20.17 -28.30
C HIS A 138 9.06 19.86 -27.30
N PHE A 139 10.32 20.09 -27.68
CA PHE A 139 11.45 19.98 -26.75
C PHE A 139 11.51 21.20 -25.84
N GLY A 140 10.93 21.05 -24.66
CA GLY A 140 10.92 22.03 -23.58
C GLY A 140 10.45 21.38 -22.29
N GLY A 141 10.57 22.10 -21.18
CA GLY A 141 10.20 21.57 -19.87
C GLY A 141 9.64 22.66 -18.97
N VAL A 142 8.75 22.27 -18.07
CA VAL A 142 8.24 23.14 -17.02
C VAL A 142 8.82 22.67 -15.70
N PHE A 143 9.49 23.58 -14.99
CA PHE A 143 9.92 23.36 -13.62
C PHE A 143 8.92 23.97 -12.66
N GLY A 144 8.48 23.19 -11.68
CA GLY A 144 7.50 23.64 -10.70
C GLY A 144 7.34 22.65 -9.56
N LEU A 145 6.72 23.13 -8.49
CA LEU A 145 6.27 22.29 -7.39
C LEU A 145 4.90 21.71 -7.76
N PHE A 146 4.91 20.48 -8.25
CA PHE A 146 3.71 19.74 -8.58
C PHE A 146 3.40 18.77 -7.45
N ARG A 147 2.13 18.68 -7.03
CA ARG A 147 1.71 17.59 -6.16
C ARG A 147 1.69 16.31 -7.01
N THR A 148 2.29 15.24 -6.51
CA THR A 148 2.18 13.90 -7.10
C THR A 148 0.69 13.60 -7.30
N GLN A 149 0.27 13.53 -8.57
CA GLN A 149 -1.09 13.11 -8.89
C GLN A 149 -1.20 11.62 -8.60
N LYS A 150 -2.39 11.16 -8.21
CA LYS A 150 -2.65 9.73 -7.99
C LYS A 150 -2.23 8.95 -9.25
N GLU A 151 -1.27 8.04 -9.11
CA GLU A 151 -0.91 7.11 -10.17
C GLU A 151 -2.13 6.24 -10.52
N SER A 152 -2.24 5.88 -11.79
CA SER A 152 -3.36 5.08 -12.28
C SER A 152 -3.12 3.61 -11.94
N ILE A 153 -3.63 3.19 -10.77
CA ILE A 153 -3.62 1.80 -10.32
C ILE A 153 -4.30 0.85 -11.34
N ILE A 154 -5.13 1.40 -12.25
CA ILE A 154 -5.86 0.63 -13.27
C ILE A 154 -4.91 -0.15 -14.17
N THR A 155 -3.79 0.45 -14.59
CA THR A 155 -2.84 -0.22 -15.49
C THR A 155 -2.14 -1.37 -14.79
N ASP A 156 -1.77 -1.19 -13.53
CA ASP A 156 -1.11 -2.22 -12.73
C ASP A 156 -2.06 -3.35 -12.35
N ILE A 157 -3.31 -3.03 -12.01
CA ILE A 157 -4.37 -4.02 -11.85
C ILE A 157 -4.57 -4.79 -13.16
N GLY A 158 -4.58 -4.12 -14.31
CA GLY A 158 -4.68 -4.76 -15.62
C GLY A 158 -3.56 -5.79 -15.83
N LYS A 159 -2.31 -5.39 -15.60
CA LYS A 159 -1.14 -6.29 -15.66
C LYS A 159 -1.25 -7.46 -14.68
N LEU A 160 -1.71 -7.21 -13.45
CA LEU A 160 -1.93 -8.26 -12.45
C LEU A 160 -3.03 -9.23 -12.86
N LEU A 161 -4.11 -8.73 -13.47
CA LEU A 161 -5.21 -9.55 -13.96
C LEU A 161 -4.81 -10.40 -15.17
N GLU A 162 -4.02 -9.85 -16.09
CA GLU A 162 -3.45 -10.61 -17.22
C GLU A 162 -2.58 -11.77 -16.72
N ARG A 163 -1.79 -11.50 -15.67
CA ARG A 163 -0.93 -12.50 -15.02
C ARG A 163 -1.64 -13.29 -13.92
N PHE A 164 -2.96 -13.14 -13.75
CA PHE A 164 -3.69 -13.74 -12.63
C PHE A 164 -3.49 -15.26 -12.55
N SER A 165 -3.43 -15.91 -13.71
CA SER A 165 -3.19 -17.37 -13.82
C SER A 165 -1.78 -17.81 -13.40
N GLU A 166 -0.80 -16.91 -13.37
CA GLU A 166 0.55 -17.18 -12.87
C GLU A 166 0.59 -17.23 -11.34
N PHE A 167 -0.38 -16.61 -10.67
CA PHE A 167 -0.50 -16.64 -9.23
C PHE A 167 -1.28 -17.88 -8.80
N GLU A 168 -0.59 -18.81 -8.15
CA GLU A 168 -1.19 -20.04 -7.63
C GLU A 168 -2.03 -19.79 -6.36
N PHE A 169 -3.03 -18.92 -6.43
CA PHE A 169 -3.87 -18.54 -5.28
C PHE A 169 -4.55 -19.76 -4.64
N ASP A 170 -4.95 -20.75 -5.44
CA ASP A 170 -5.56 -21.99 -4.96
C ASP A 170 -4.58 -22.89 -4.19
N GLN A 171 -3.27 -22.67 -4.38
CA GLN A 171 -2.21 -23.39 -3.68
C GLN A 171 -1.69 -22.65 -2.45
N LEU A 172 -2.21 -21.45 -2.14
CA LEU A 172 -1.90 -20.74 -0.91
C LEU A 172 -2.44 -21.53 0.27
N LYS A 173 -1.60 -22.43 0.79
CA LYS A 173 -1.80 -23.07 2.07
C LYS A 173 -1.60 -22.00 3.14
N VAL A 174 -2.69 -21.44 3.62
CA VAL A 174 -2.68 -20.69 4.87
C VAL A 174 -2.27 -21.69 5.95
N GLU A 175 -1.03 -21.60 6.43
CA GLU A 175 -0.60 -22.34 7.61
C GLU A 175 -1.63 -22.05 8.70
N SER A 176 -2.18 -23.10 9.33
CA SER A 176 -3.24 -22.90 10.31
C SER A 176 -2.75 -21.88 11.35
N LEU A 177 -3.47 -20.79 11.55
CA LEU A 177 -3.17 -19.70 12.49
C LEU A 177 -3.23 -20.13 13.98
N SER A 178 -3.03 -21.41 14.26
CA SER A 178 -3.52 -22.09 15.46
C SER A 178 -2.48 -22.21 16.57
N ASN A 179 -1.47 -21.34 16.65
CA ASN A 179 -0.59 -21.33 17.82
C ASN A 179 -1.25 -20.60 18.99
N THR A 180 -1.99 -19.51 18.75
CA THR A 180 -2.66 -18.79 19.82
C THR A 180 -3.86 -17.96 19.34
N PRO A 181 -4.99 -17.98 20.08
CA PRO A 181 -6.13 -17.09 19.82
C PRO A 181 -5.97 -15.71 20.50
N PHE A 182 -4.84 -15.46 21.17
CA PHE A 182 -4.64 -14.25 21.97
C PHE A 182 -4.10 -13.10 21.12
N SER A 183 -4.55 -11.90 21.44
CA SER A 183 -4.06 -10.64 20.90
C SER A 183 -3.35 -9.85 21.99
N ALA A 184 -2.43 -8.95 21.60
CA ALA A 184 -1.76 -8.04 22.53
C ALA A 184 -2.65 -6.85 22.95
N VAL A 185 -3.82 -6.69 22.33
CA VAL A 185 -4.80 -5.66 22.68
C VAL A 185 -6.06 -6.30 23.27
N ASN A 186 -6.75 -5.56 24.12
CA ASN A 186 -8.04 -5.99 24.65
C ASN A 186 -9.09 -6.04 23.55
N THR A 187 -9.87 -7.12 23.55
CA THR A 187 -10.95 -7.38 22.60
C THR A 187 -12.27 -7.58 23.34
N ASP A 188 -13.36 -7.11 22.74
CA ASP A 188 -14.70 -7.53 23.14
C ASP A 188 -15.04 -8.93 22.55
N PRO A 189 -16.15 -9.57 22.97
CA PRO A 189 -16.52 -10.89 22.46
C PRO A 189 -16.70 -10.97 20.93
N ALA A 190 -17.17 -9.90 20.27
CA ALA A 190 -17.36 -9.88 18.83
C ALA A 190 -16.01 -9.76 18.10
N GLN A 191 -15.10 -8.94 18.61
CA GLN A 191 -13.72 -8.84 18.11
C GLN A 191 -12.94 -10.14 18.32
N GLN A 192 -13.14 -10.80 19.46
CA GLN A 192 -12.51 -12.10 19.74
C GLN A 192 -13.05 -13.19 18.82
N ALA A 193 -14.34 -13.15 18.48
CA ALA A 193 -14.93 -14.08 17.52
C ALA A 193 -14.24 -13.98 16.15
N ILE A 194 -14.00 -12.76 15.66
CA ILE A 194 -13.25 -12.51 14.40
C ILE A 194 -11.85 -13.13 14.46
N ILE A 195 -11.14 -12.99 15.58
CA ILE A 195 -9.80 -13.57 15.72
C ILE A 195 -9.85 -15.10 15.66
N THR A 196 -10.86 -15.68 16.29
CA THR A 196 -10.99 -17.14 16.41
C THR A 196 -11.35 -17.79 15.07
N THR A 197 -12.08 -17.09 14.19
CA THR A 197 -12.47 -17.59 12.86
C THR A 197 -11.36 -17.49 11.81
N LEU A 198 -10.32 -16.66 12.02
CA LEU A 198 -9.22 -16.49 11.04
C LEU A 198 -8.47 -17.78 10.73
N GLY A 199 -8.41 -18.72 11.67
CA GLY A 199 -7.76 -20.01 11.45
C GLY A 199 -8.57 -20.98 10.56
N SER A 200 -9.86 -20.73 10.37
CA SER A 200 -10.76 -21.60 9.60
C SER A 200 -11.15 -21.05 8.23
N GLU A 201 -11.14 -19.73 8.05
CA GLU A 201 -11.56 -19.07 6.82
C GLU A 201 -10.46 -18.18 6.24
N ASN A 202 -10.15 -18.37 4.96
CA ASN A 202 -9.11 -17.62 4.26
C ASN A 202 -9.50 -16.15 3.99
N ASN A 203 -10.80 -15.89 3.86
CA ASN A 203 -11.35 -14.58 3.50
C ASN A 203 -12.47 -14.20 4.44
N GLN A 204 -12.37 -13.05 5.09
CA GLN A 204 -13.40 -12.55 6.01
C GLN A 204 -13.75 -11.09 5.73
N ILE A 205 -15.05 -10.80 5.82
CA ILE A 205 -15.58 -9.44 5.67
C ILE A 205 -16.06 -8.95 7.03
N ILE A 206 -15.44 -7.86 7.51
CA ILE A 206 -15.82 -7.21 8.77
C ILE A 206 -16.61 -5.95 8.46
N GLN A 207 -17.90 -5.96 8.77
CA GLN A 207 -18.78 -4.80 8.60
C GLN A 207 -19.20 -4.23 9.96
N GLY A 208 -19.16 -2.91 10.10
CA GLY A 208 -19.63 -2.24 11.32
C GLY A 208 -19.89 -0.75 11.11
N PRO A 209 -20.88 -0.15 11.80
CA PRO A 209 -21.15 1.29 11.79
C PRO A 209 -19.92 2.16 12.12
N PRO A 210 -19.91 3.46 11.80
CA PRO A 210 -18.84 4.38 12.23
C PRO A 210 -18.65 4.33 13.76
N GLY A 211 -17.41 4.32 14.23
CA GLY A 211 -17.09 4.29 15.67
C GLY A 211 -17.14 2.92 16.36
N THR A 212 -17.50 1.84 15.66
CA THR A 212 -17.58 0.46 16.23
C THR A 212 -16.24 -0.24 16.41
N GLY A 213 -15.15 0.51 16.57
CA GLY A 213 -13.84 -0.07 16.87
C GLY A 213 -13.20 -0.87 15.73
N LYS A 214 -13.61 -0.74 14.47
CA LYS A 214 -13.01 -1.47 13.33
C LYS A 214 -11.47 -1.42 13.28
N SER A 215 -10.88 -0.25 13.55
CA SER A 215 -9.43 -0.10 13.62
C SER A 215 -8.82 -0.84 14.82
N GLN A 216 -9.55 -0.95 15.94
CA GLN A 216 -9.13 -1.78 17.08
C GLN A 216 -9.22 -3.27 16.72
N SER A 217 -10.30 -3.70 16.06
CA SER A 217 -10.44 -5.07 15.56
C SER A 217 -9.27 -5.43 14.63
N LEU A 218 -8.91 -4.54 13.71
CA LEU A 218 -7.78 -4.75 12.80
C LEU A 218 -6.44 -4.80 13.56
N THR A 219 -6.24 -3.94 14.56
CA THR A 219 -5.05 -3.98 15.42
C THR A 219 -4.95 -5.32 16.14
N ALA A 220 -6.09 -5.82 16.65
CA ALA A 220 -6.16 -7.10 17.34
C ALA A 220 -5.80 -8.27 16.41
N LEU A 221 -6.27 -8.17 15.17
CA LEU A 221 -5.99 -9.12 14.09
C LEU A 221 -4.50 -9.17 13.73
N VAL A 222 -3.89 -8.01 13.50
CA VAL A 222 -2.46 -7.89 13.18
C VAL A 222 -1.60 -8.43 14.33
N THR A 223 -1.89 -8.03 15.56
CA THR A 223 -1.11 -8.50 16.73
C THR A 223 -1.29 -9.98 17.00
N ASN A 224 -2.47 -10.56 16.75
CA ASN A 224 -2.67 -12.00 16.82
C ASN A 224 -1.89 -12.75 15.73
N ALA A 225 -1.90 -12.27 14.48
CA ALA A 225 -1.13 -12.87 13.41
C ALA A 225 0.39 -12.81 13.70
N LEU A 226 0.88 -11.69 14.24
CA LEU A 226 2.26 -11.57 14.71
C LEU A 226 2.58 -12.53 15.86
N ALA A 227 1.66 -12.73 16.82
CA ALA A 227 1.83 -13.69 17.91
C ALA A 227 1.89 -15.14 17.40
N ASN A 228 1.29 -15.41 16.24
CA ASN A 228 1.37 -16.69 15.53
C ASN A 228 2.62 -16.82 14.63
N GLY A 229 3.50 -15.81 14.60
CA GLY A 229 4.74 -15.82 13.83
C GLY A 229 4.59 -15.41 12.36
N LEU A 230 3.44 -14.83 11.98
CA LEU A 230 3.15 -14.44 10.61
C LEU A 230 3.63 -13.03 10.30
N LYS A 231 3.69 -12.71 9.00
CA LYS A 231 3.90 -11.36 8.49
C LYS A 231 2.56 -10.80 7.99
N CYS A 232 2.31 -9.53 8.24
CA CYS A 232 1.06 -8.87 7.85
C CYS A 232 1.34 -7.68 6.93
N LEU A 233 0.62 -7.62 5.81
CA LEU A 233 0.52 -6.42 4.98
C LEU A 233 -0.86 -5.80 5.21
N VAL A 234 -0.88 -4.51 5.55
CA VAL A 234 -2.12 -3.75 5.72
C VAL A 234 -2.19 -2.68 4.63
N VAL A 235 -3.28 -2.68 3.87
CA VAL A 235 -3.52 -1.71 2.79
C VAL A 235 -4.78 -0.92 3.11
N CYS A 236 -4.76 0.39 2.90
CA CYS A 236 -5.93 1.24 3.07
C CYS A 236 -5.84 2.50 2.19
N GLU A 237 -6.97 3.18 1.99
CA GLU A 237 -7.06 4.36 1.13
C GLU A 237 -6.39 5.61 1.72
N LYS A 238 -6.34 5.73 3.06
CA LYS A 238 -5.90 6.96 3.73
C LYS A 238 -4.80 6.67 4.74
N LYS A 239 -3.68 7.40 4.65
CA LYS A 239 -2.58 7.37 5.62
C LYS A 239 -3.03 7.43 7.07
N THR A 240 -4.04 8.26 7.37
CA THR A 240 -4.57 8.42 8.73
C THR A 240 -5.06 7.10 9.35
N ALA A 241 -5.55 6.16 8.56
CA ALA A 241 -5.93 4.84 9.06
C ALA A 241 -4.69 4.00 9.43
N LEU A 242 -3.63 4.03 8.60
CA LEU A 242 -2.34 3.40 8.91
C LEU A 242 -1.73 3.99 10.19
N ASP A 243 -1.75 5.31 10.34
CA ASP A 243 -1.23 6.00 11.52
C ASP A 243 -1.96 5.58 12.81
N VAL A 244 -3.28 5.39 12.75
CA VAL A 244 -4.07 4.92 13.90
C VAL A 244 -3.67 3.50 14.28
N ILE A 245 -3.51 2.60 13.30
CA ILE A 245 -3.12 1.21 13.54
C ILE A 245 -1.70 1.16 14.12
N LYS A 246 -0.75 1.89 13.51
CA LYS A 246 0.62 2.01 13.99
C LYS A 246 0.65 2.47 15.45
N ARG A 247 -0.03 3.58 15.77
CA ARG A 247 -0.11 4.09 17.15
C ARG A 247 -0.71 3.08 18.12
N ASN A 248 -1.72 2.31 17.71
CA ASN A 248 -2.30 1.29 18.58
C ASN A 248 -1.31 0.16 18.85
N ILE A 249 -0.53 -0.27 17.85
CA ILE A 249 0.54 -1.26 18.01
C ILE A 249 1.64 -0.71 18.92
N GLU A 250 2.08 0.53 18.71
CA GLU A 250 3.10 1.20 19.54
C GLU A 250 2.69 1.29 21.02
N ARG A 251 1.40 1.51 21.30
CA ARG A 251 0.86 1.54 22.67
C ARG A 251 0.91 0.20 23.39
N THR A 252 0.97 -0.93 22.66
CA THR A 252 1.07 -2.25 23.30
C THR A 252 2.43 -2.44 23.96
N HIS A 253 3.50 -2.05 23.27
CA HIS A 253 4.86 -2.11 23.80
C HIS A 253 5.80 -1.23 22.96
N ASN A 254 6.71 -0.52 23.63
CA ASN A 254 7.64 0.42 22.96
C ASN A 254 8.51 -0.26 21.89
N GLN A 255 8.82 -1.55 22.04
CA GLN A 255 9.61 -2.33 21.09
C GLN A 255 8.80 -2.89 19.89
N MET A 256 7.48 -2.69 19.85
CA MET A 256 6.67 -3.06 18.68
C MET A 256 6.75 -1.98 17.59
N ALA A 257 7.00 -0.73 17.96
CA ALA A 257 7.13 0.41 17.05
C ALA A 257 8.18 0.14 15.95
N GLN A 258 9.34 -0.37 16.37
CA GLN A 258 10.43 -0.71 15.47
C GLN A 258 10.10 -1.87 14.53
N LEU A 259 9.04 -2.66 14.73
CA LEU A 259 8.68 -3.78 13.85
C LEU A 259 7.67 -3.39 12.77
N VAL A 260 7.21 -2.14 12.76
CA VAL A 260 6.20 -1.64 11.82
C VAL A 260 6.84 -0.65 10.86
N ALA A 261 6.72 -0.91 9.56
CA ALA A 261 7.04 0.04 8.50
C ALA A 261 5.73 0.53 7.86
N VAL A 262 5.62 1.84 7.67
CA VAL A 262 4.49 2.47 6.95
C VAL A 262 5.05 3.08 5.70
N ILE A 263 4.45 2.76 4.55
CA ILE A 263 4.78 3.30 3.24
C ILE A 263 3.58 4.13 2.79
N ASP A 264 3.78 5.42 2.63
CA ASP A 264 2.82 6.39 2.07
C ASP A 264 3.34 6.95 0.74
N ASP A 265 4.61 7.35 0.69
CA ASP A 265 5.32 7.71 -0.54
C ASP A 265 6.58 6.86 -0.69
N VAL A 266 6.69 6.15 -1.81
CA VAL A 266 7.78 5.19 -2.07
C VAL A 266 9.15 5.88 -2.10
N ASN A 267 9.22 7.12 -2.55
CA ASN A 267 10.49 7.84 -2.67
C ASN A 267 10.87 8.48 -1.34
N GLU A 268 9.93 9.14 -0.65
CA GLU A 268 10.21 9.80 0.63
C GLU A 268 10.49 8.79 1.76
N ASP A 269 9.73 7.69 1.83
CA ASP A 269 9.78 6.78 2.99
C ASP A 269 10.93 5.75 2.91
N ARG A 270 11.49 5.51 1.71
CA ARG A 270 12.47 4.44 1.43
C ARG A 270 13.68 4.47 2.37
N GLU A 271 14.35 5.61 2.50
CA GLU A 271 15.57 5.74 3.31
C GLU A 271 15.30 5.37 4.77
N SER A 272 14.25 5.96 5.35
CA SER A 272 13.87 5.73 6.75
C SER A 272 13.53 4.27 7.05
N ILE A 273 12.88 3.57 6.10
CA ILE A 273 12.51 2.17 6.23
C ILE A 273 13.76 1.28 6.12
N VAL A 274 14.65 1.56 5.16
CA VAL A 274 15.89 0.81 4.97
C VAL A 274 16.79 0.94 6.20
N ASP A 275 16.95 2.14 6.74
CA ASP A 275 17.74 2.37 7.95
C ASP A 275 17.12 1.66 9.16
N SER A 276 15.78 1.71 9.29
CA SER A 276 15.06 0.96 10.31
C SER A 276 15.30 -0.55 10.23
N VAL A 277 15.38 -1.13 9.02
CA VAL A 277 15.71 -2.55 8.83
C VAL A 277 17.17 -2.84 9.24
N ARG A 278 18.11 -1.98 8.84
CA ARG A 278 19.54 -2.14 9.17
C ARG A 278 19.78 -2.08 10.67
N ASP A 279 19.15 -1.13 11.36
CA ASP A 279 19.25 -1.00 12.82
C ASP A 279 18.73 -2.24 13.55
N ARG A 280 17.62 -2.81 13.05
CA ARG A 280 17.08 -4.08 13.58
C ARG A 280 18.05 -5.24 13.37
N GLN A 281 18.66 -5.36 12.19
CA GLN A 281 19.60 -6.43 11.91
C GLN A 281 20.80 -6.41 12.87
N ASN A 282 21.29 -5.21 13.19
CA ASN A 282 22.43 -5.02 14.09
C ASN A 282 22.09 -5.23 15.58
N SER A 283 20.81 -5.13 15.95
CA SER A 283 20.34 -5.26 17.34
C SER A 283 19.82 -6.66 17.70
N LEU A 284 19.76 -7.59 16.75
CA LEU A 284 19.33 -8.97 16.96
C LEU A 284 20.42 -9.83 17.62
N PHE A 285 20.66 -9.62 18.92
CA PHE A 285 21.32 -10.60 19.77
C PHE A 285 20.28 -11.31 20.63
N ALA A 286 20.03 -12.58 20.35
CA ALA A 286 19.18 -13.42 21.19
C ALA A 286 19.83 -13.59 22.57
N SER A 287 19.28 -12.90 23.57
CA SER A 287 19.75 -13.02 24.96
C SER A 287 19.13 -14.24 25.64
N GLN A 288 19.81 -14.83 26.63
CA GLN A 288 19.23 -15.88 27.48
C GLN A 288 17.88 -15.47 28.10
N GLN A 289 17.68 -14.17 28.35
CA GLN A 289 16.42 -13.63 28.89
C GLN A 289 15.26 -13.84 27.92
N THR A 290 15.47 -13.72 26.61
CA THR A 290 14.42 -13.94 25.59
C THR A 290 13.88 -15.37 25.63
N LEU A 291 14.77 -16.36 25.78
CA LEU A 291 14.36 -17.78 25.87
C LEU A 291 13.52 -18.07 27.12
N GLN A 292 13.87 -17.44 28.26
CA GLN A 292 13.10 -17.57 29.49
C GLN A 292 11.68 -17.01 29.34
N VAL A 293 11.54 -15.83 28.73
CA VAL A 293 10.23 -15.20 28.45
C VAL A 293 9.37 -16.08 27.54
N ILE A 294 9.95 -16.64 26.48
CA ILE A 294 9.24 -17.55 25.57
C ILE A 294 8.73 -18.79 26.32
N ASN A 295 9.55 -19.38 27.19
CA ASN A 295 9.15 -20.56 27.95
C ASN A 295 8.04 -20.24 28.97
N HIS A 296 8.12 -19.09 29.64
CA HIS A 296 7.07 -18.64 30.55
C HIS A 296 5.74 -18.43 29.82
N TYR A 297 5.77 -17.74 28.68
CA TYR A 297 4.60 -17.54 27.83
C TYR A 297 3.96 -18.87 27.39
N LYS A 298 4.77 -19.86 27.00
CA LYS A 298 4.26 -21.20 26.64
C LYS A 298 3.53 -21.87 27.82
N SER A 299 4.12 -21.82 29.01
CA SER A 299 3.51 -22.37 30.24
C SER A 299 2.19 -21.69 30.57
N ASP A 300 2.13 -20.36 30.52
CA ASP A 300 0.90 -19.61 30.80
C ASP A 300 -0.20 -19.92 29.78
N ARG A 301 0.17 -20.03 28.50
CA ARG A 301 -0.76 -20.41 27.43
C ARG A 301 -1.37 -21.80 27.67
N GLU A 302 -0.56 -22.78 28.07
CA GLU A 302 -1.03 -24.14 28.38
C GLU A 302 -1.96 -24.14 29.60
N ARG A 303 -1.62 -23.39 30.65
CA ARG A 303 -2.47 -23.24 31.84
C ARG A 303 -3.81 -22.60 31.50
N LEU A 304 -3.81 -21.54 30.69
CA LEU A 304 -5.03 -20.87 30.25
C LEU A 304 -5.91 -21.82 29.42
N ALA A 305 -5.31 -22.57 28.50
CA ALA A 305 -6.04 -23.56 27.70
C ALA A 305 -6.72 -24.62 28.59
N ALA A 306 -6.04 -25.13 29.62
CA ALA A 306 -6.61 -26.10 30.55
C ALA A 306 -7.78 -25.52 31.37
N VAL A 307 -7.67 -24.27 31.83
CA VAL A 307 -8.76 -23.57 32.53
C VAL A 307 -9.95 -23.36 31.61
N THR A 308 -9.72 -22.88 30.38
CA THR A 308 -10.78 -22.69 29.38
C THR A 308 -11.50 -24.00 29.06
N GLN A 309 -10.78 -25.11 28.89
CA GLN A 309 -11.38 -26.43 28.67
C GLN A 309 -12.24 -26.87 29.86
N THR A 310 -11.78 -26.63 31.08
CA THR A 310 -12.52 -26.98 32.29
C THR A 310 -13.84 -26.20 32.38
N ILE A 311 -13.79 -24.88 32.15
CA ILE A 311 -14.97 -24.01 32.14
C ILE A 311 -15.94 -24.42 31.03
N ASN A 312 -15.44 -24.62 29.80
CA ASN A 312 -16.26 -25.02 28.67
C ASN A 312 -16.95 -26.36 28.91
N LYS A 313 -16.25 -27.34 29.51
CA LYS A 313 -16.85 -28.63 29.89
C LYS A 313 -17.97 -28.47 30.90
N GLN A 314 -17.80 -27.64 31.92
CA GLN A 314 -18.85 -27.35 32.90
C GLN A 314 -20.04 -26.67 32.25
N HIS A 315 -19.80 -25.72 31.35
CA HIS A 315 -20.85 -25.03 30.61
C HIS A 315 -21.65 -25.99 29.72
N LEU A 316 -20.97 -26.87 28.95
CA LEU A 316 -21.63 -27.86 28.11
C LEU A 316 -22.46 -28.85 28.94
N ALA A 317 -21.97 -29.26 30.12
CA ALA A 317 -22.73 -30.12 31.03
C ALA A 317 -24.04 -29.49 31.52
N LEU A 318 -24.13 -28.15 31.62
CA LEU A 318 -25.38 -27.46 31.96
C LEU A 318 -26.42 -27.55 30.84
N SER A 319 -25.98 -27.75 29.60
CA SER A 319 -26.84 -27.91 28.42
C SER A 319 -27.25 -29.37 28.18
N GLU A 320 -26.68 -30.33 28.89
CA GLU A 320 -27.06 -31.74 28.77
C GLU A 320 -28.50 -31.97 29.26
N PRO A 321 -29.27 -32.84 28.59
CA PRO A 321 -30.63 -33.14 28.99
C PRO A 321 -30.63 -33.90 30.32
N VAL A 322 -31.37 -33.37 31.29
CA VAL A 322 -31.50 -33.96 32.63
C VAL A 322 -32.76 -34.81 32.74
N TYR A 323 -33.84 -34.42 32.03
CA TYR A 323 -35.10 -35.15 32.07
C TYR A 323 -35.95 -34.92 30.81
N ASN A 324 -36.43 -36.00 30.19
CA ASN A 324 -37.26 -35.97 28.97
C ASN A 324 -36.71 -35.02 27.88
N ASP A 325 -35.43 -35.15 27.54
CA ASP A 325 -34.74 -34.30 26.56
C ASP A 325 -34.64 -32.80 26.91
N HIS A 326 -35.04 -32.40 28.12
CA HIS A 326 -34.90 -31.02 28.59
C HIS A 326 -33.66 -30.88 29.47
N SER A 327 -32.88 -29.84 29.19
CA SER A 327 -31.78 -29.39 30.05
C SER A 327 -32.30 -28.80 31.36
N TRP A 328 -31.42 -28.70 32.36
CA TRP A 328 -31.74 -28.07 33.64
C TRP A 328 -32.31 -26.66 33.48
N ASN A 329 -31.70 -25.85 32.60
CA ASN A 329 -32.13 -24.47 32.36
C ASN A 329 -33.53 -24.39 31.75
N GLU A 330 -33.89 -25.31 30.86
CA GLU A 330 -35.23 -25.40 30.27
C GLU A 330 -36.28 -25.83 31.30
N LEU A 331 -35.95 -26.79 32.17
CA LEU A 331 -36.83 -27.23 33.25
C LEU A 331 -37.07 -26.11 34.27
N VAL A 332 -36.03 -25.38 34.67
CA VAL A 332 -36.15 -24.20 35.55
C VAL A 332 -36.96 -23.10 34.86
N GLY A 333 -36.71 -22.82 33.59
CA GLY A 333 -37.47 -21.85 32.80
C GLY A 333 -38.97 -22.21 32.75
N ARG A 334 -39.28 -23.48 32.48
CA ARG A 334 -40.65 -24.00 32.48
C ARG A 334 -41.30 -23.93 33.86
N PHE A 335 -40.58 -24.26 34.93
CA PHE A 335 -41.06 -24.13 36.30
C PHE A 335 -41.40 -22.68 36.66
N LEU A 336 -40.50 -21.74 36.36
CA LEU A 336 -40.73 -20.31 36.60
C LEU A 336 -41.93 -19.78 35.80
N GLN A 337 -42.08 -20.21 34.55
CA GLN A 337 -43.21 -19.85 33.70
C GLN A 337 -44.54 -20.39 34.26
N LEU A 338 -44.57 -21.65 34.71
CA LEU A 338 -45.74 -22.26 35.34
C LEU A 338 -46.09 -21.58 36.67
N ARG A 339 -45.09 -21.29 37.51
CA ARG A 339 -45.28 -20.58 38.79
C ARG A 339 -45.87 -19.18 38.57
N ARG A 340 -45.42 -18.47 37.54
CA ARG A 340 -45.98 -17.15 37.18
C ARG A 340 -47.45 -17.27 36.78
N LYS A 341 -47.80 -18.22 35.92
CA LYS A 341 -49.18 -18.47 35.50
C LYS A 341 -50.09 -18.90 36.66
N PHE A 342 -49.57 -19.64 37.63
CA PHE A 342 -50.31 -20.08 38.81
C PHE A 342 -50.56 -18.95 39.83
N ASN A 343 -49.68 -17.94 39.88
CA ASN A 343 -49.85 -16.77 40.75
C ASN A 343 -50.73 -15.67 40.11
N GLU A 344 -51.12 -15.81 38.84
CA GLU A 344 -52.02 -14.90 38.11
C GLU A 344 -53.49 -15.40 38.11
N ILE A 345 -53.76 -16.57 38.69
CA ILE A 345 -55.10 -17.16 38.95
C ILE A 345 -55.37 -17.04 40.45
#